data_AF-A0A2W2IMP7-F1
#
_entry.id   AF-A0A2W2IMP7-F1
#
_cell.length_a   1.000
_cell.length_b   1.000
_cell.length_c   1.000
_cell.angle_alpha   90.00
_cell.angle_beta   90.00
_cell.angle_gamma   90.00
#
_symmetry.space_group_name_H-M   'P 1'
#
loop_
_entity.id
_entity.type
_entity.pdbx_description
1 polymer ?
#
loop_
_entity_poly.entity_id
_entity_poly.type
_entity_poly.pdbx_seq_one_letter_code
_entity_poly.pdbx_strand_id
1 'polypeptide(L)'
;MASPAPPGREPSPGPRVDGLVQEVERLRAENEQLQRAVASHAVVDQAIGVLVMMARIGPEDGFTVLREVSQHTNTKLSSIAEQIIKHAQGAALPETILAELHAALVRRR
;
A
#
# COMPACT_ATOMS: atom_id res chain seq x y z
N MET A 1 -29.18 59.17 -36.07
CA MET A 1 -27.98 58.82 -35.26
C MET A 1 -28.10 57.36 -34.89
N ALA A 2 -27.31 56.48 -35.54
CA ALA A 2 -27.34 55.05 -35.28
C ALA A 2 -26.36 54.73 -34.15
N SER A 3 -26.83 54.02 -33.12
CA SER A 3 -26.01 53.56 -32.00
C SER A 3 -25.11 52.40 -32.46
N PRO A 4 -23.81 52.36 -32.10
CA PRO A 4 -22.93 51.29 -32.53
C PRO A 4 -23.29 49.98 -31.81
N ALA A 5 -23.19 48.86 -32.53
CA ALA A 5 -23.38 47.52 -31.99
C ALA A 5 -22.37 47.23 -30.86
N PRO A 6 -22.76 46.45 -29.82
CA PRO A 6 -21.85 46.09 -28.76
C PRO A 6 -20.68 45.24 -29.31
N PRO A 7 -19.46 45.39 -28.77
CA PRO A 7 -18.33 44.59 -29.18
C PRO A 7 -18.64 43.11 -28.97
N GLY A 8 -18.37 42.29 -30.00
CA GLY A 8 -18.55 40.85 -29.95
C GLY A 8 -17.88 40.29 -28.70
N ARG A 9 -18.59 39.45 -27.95
CA ARG A 9 -17.99 38.68 -26.86
C ARG A 9 -16.84 37.86 -27.45
N GLU A 10 -15.61 38.23 -27.10
CA GLU A 10 -14.47 37.36 -27.40
C GLU A 10 -14.74 35.98 -26.79
N PRO A 11 -14.50 34.89 -27.53
CA PRO A 11 -14.66 33.55 -26.98
C PRO A 11 -13.72 33.42 -25.79
N SER A 12 -14.30 33.06 -24.63
CA SER A 12 -13.53 32.75 -23.43
C SER A 12 -12.42 31.76 -23.80
N PRO A 13 -11.14 32.03 -23.49
CA PRO A 13 -10.09 31.08 -23.81
C PRO A 13 -10.43 29.78 -23.09
N GLY A 14 -10.50 28.70 -23.85
CA GLY A 14 -10.58 27.34 -23.30
C GLY A 14 -9.42 27.09 -22.33
N PRO A 15 -9.45 26.00 -21.55
CA PRO A 15 -8.41 25.70 -20.59
C PRO A 15 -7.04 25.85 -21.24
N ARG A 16 -6.24 26.80 -20.74
CA ARG A 16 -4.89 27.06 -21.27
C ARG A 16 -4.12 25.76 -21.21
N VAL A 17 -3.50 25.39 -22.33
CA VAL A 17 -2.72 24.15 -22.46
C VAL A 17 -1.73 24.00 -21.31
N ASP A 18 -1.13 25.09 -20.84
CA ASP A 18 -0.22 25.12 -19.69
C ASP A 18 -0.84 24.62 -18.38
N GLY A 19 -2.13 24.94 -18.13
CA GLY A 19 -2.85 24.46 -16.95
C GLY A 19 -3.16 22.97 -17.04
N LEU A 20 -3.44 22.45 -18.24
CA LEU A 20 -3.60 21.02 -18.48
C LEU A 20 -2.27 20.27 -18.30
N VAL A 21 -1.15 20.85 -18.75
CA VAL A 21 0.19 20.26 -18.55
C VAL A 21 0.54 20.20 -17.06
N GLN A 22 0.32 21.28 -16.31
CA GLN A 22 0.58 21.30 -14.86
C GLN A 22 -0.27 20.27 -14.09
N GLU A 23 -1.53 20.12 -14.47
CA GLU A 23 -2.42 19.14 -13.85
C GLU A 23 -2.00 17.69 -14.18
N VAL A 24 -1.56 17.44 -15.41
CA VAL A 24 -1.02 16.13 -15.81
C VAL A 24 0.24 15.79 -15.01
N GLU A 25 1.16 16.73 -14.82
CA GLU A 25 2.38 16.51 -14.03
C GLU A 25 2.06 16.24 -12.54
N ARG A 26 1.11 16.99 -11.97
CA ARG A 26 0.62 16.76 -10.59
C ARG A 26 0.08 15.34 -10.42
N LEU A 27 -0.81 14.92 -11.33
CA LEU A 27 -1.43 13.59 -11.28
C LEU A 27 -0.40 12.48 -11.48
N ARG A 28 0.62 12.69 -12.33
CA ARG A 28 1.72 11.72 -12.49
C ARG A 28 2.52 11.55 -11.19
N ALA A 29 2.91 12.65 -10.55
CA ALA A 29 3.64 12.60 -9.29
C ALA A 29 2.84 11.92 -8.16
N GLU A 30 1.53 12.19 -8.08
CA GLU A 30 0.62 11.53 -7.15
C GLU A 30 0.50 10.03 -7.46
N ASN A 31 0.33 9.67 -8.73
CA ASN A 31 0.24 8.27 -9.15
C ASN A 31 1.52 7.50 -8.79
N GLU A 32 2.69 8.09 -9.04
CA GLU A 32 3.96 7.50 -8.65
C GLU A 32 4.09 7.31 -7.12
N GLN A 33 3.64 8.29 -6.33
CA GLN A 33 3.64 8.17 -4.88
C GLN A 33 2.74 7.04 -4.41
N LEU A 34 1.54 6.92 -4.97
CA LEU A 34 0.61 5.83 -4.68
C LEU A 34 1.17 4.48 -5.12
N GLN A 35 1.77 4.39 -6.30
CA GLN A 35 2.44 3.17 -6.76
C GLN A 35 3.57 2.74 -5.82
N ARG A 36 4.39 3.68 -5.34
CA ARG A 36 5.43 3.40 -4.35
C ARG A 36 4.82 2.90 -3.03
N ALA A 37 3.73 3.51 -2.57
CA ALA A 37 3.04 3.07 -1.36
C ALA A 37 2.48 1.64 -1.51
N VAL A 38 1.76 1.35 -2.61
CA VAL A 38 1.23 0.02 -2.92
C VAL A 38 2.36 -1.01 -3.05
N ALA A 39 3.44 -0.69 -3.76
CA ALA A 39 4.60 -1.56 -3.88
C ALA A 39 5.27 -1.83 -2.53
N SER A 40 5.30 -0.83 -1.63
CA SER A 40 5.88 -0.99 -0.30
C SER A 40 5.05 -1.93 0.60
N HIS A 41 3.74 -2.03 0.37
CA HIS A 41 2.84 -2.90 1.13
C HIS A 41 2.63 -4.28 0.50
N ALA A 42 2.92 -4.46 -0.78
CA ALA A 42 2.67 -5.71 -1.51
C ALA A 42 3.26 -6.97 -0.83
N VAL A 43 4.46 -6.88 -0.25
CA VAL A 43 5.08 -8.01 0.47
C VAL A 43 4.36 -8.32 1.79
N VAL A 44 3.87 -7.30 2.48
CA VAL A 44 3.12 -7.43 3.73
C VAL A 44 1.75 -8.06 3.43
N ASP A 45 1.06 -7.56 2.41
CA ASP A 45 -0.24 -8.06 1.99
C ASP A 45 -0.17 -9.54 1.54
N GLN A 46 0.90 -9.93 0.84
CA GLN A 46 1.15 -11.33 0.49
C GLN A 46 1.35 -12.20 1.74
N ALA A 47 2.14 -11.73 2.71
CA ALA A 47 2.35 -12.47 3.96
C ALA A 47 1.06 -12.58 4.78
N ILE A 48 0.20 -11.55 4.78
CA ILE A 48 -1.14 -11.61 5.39
C ILE A 48 -1.95 -12.72 4.71
N GLY A 49 -1.98 -12.77 3.38
CA GLY A 49 -2.66 -13.84 2.64
C GLY A 49 -2.17 -15.24 3.01
N VAL A 50 -0.85 -15.42 3.18
CA VAL A 50 -0.26 -16.67 3.66
C VAL A 50 -0.77 -17.02 5.06
N LEU A 51 -0.76 -16.07 6.00
CA LEU A 51 -1.23 -16.29 7.37
C LEU A 51 -2.73 -16.61 7.43
N VAL A 52 -3.55 -15.91 6.65
CA VAL A 52 -4.99 -16.19 6.53
C VAL A 52 -5.21 -17.64 6.08
N MET A 53 -4.45 -18.11 5.08
CA MET A 53 -4.54 -19.49 4.59
C MET A 53 -4.07 -20.50 5.64
N MET A 54 -2.85 -20.33 6.17
CA MET A 54 -2.20 -21.31 7.02
C MET A 54 -2.79 -21.38 8.43
N ALA A 55 -3.06 -20.22 9.03
CA ALA A 55 -3.52 -20.10 10.41
C ALA A 55 -5.05 -19.95 10.55
N ARG A 56 -5.77 -19.80 9.42
CA ARG A 56 -7.24 -19.62 9.38
C ARG A 56 -7.73 -18.44 10.23
N ILE A 57 -7.00 -17.34 10.19
CA ILE A 57 -7.34 -16.07 10.85
C ILE A 57 -7.95 -15.07 9.87
N GLY A 58 -8.58 -14.01 10.38
CA GLY A 58 -9.06 -12.91 9.54
C GLY A 58 -7.91 -12.05 8.98
N PRO A 59 -8.12 -11.32 7.87
CA PRO A 59 -7.09 -10.46 7.28
C PRO A 59 -6.60 -9.35 8.22
N GLU A 60 -7.51 -8.76 9.01
CA GLU A 60 -7.17 -7.76 10.05
C GLU A 60 -6.25 -8.33 11.14
N ASP A 61 -6.44 -9.60 11.50
CA ASP A 61 -5.58 -10.29 12.45
C ASP A 61 -4.20 -10.58 11.86
N GLY A 62 -4.11 -10.89 10.56
CA GLY A 62 -2.86 -11.18 9.89
C GLY A 62 -1.84 -10.04 9.99
N PHE A 63 -2.27 -8.80 9.75
CA PHE A 63 -1.39 -7.64 9.93
C PHE A 63 -0.97 -7.47 11.39
N THR A 64 -1.90 -7.67 12.32
CA THR A 64 -1.62 -7.49 13.74
C THR A 64 -0.62 -8.55 14.25
N VAL A 65 -0.73 -9.79 13.78
CA VAL A 65 0.23 -10.87 14.04
C VAL A 65 1.63 -10.51 13.52
N LEU A 66 1.75 -10.07 12.27
CA LEU A 66 3.04 -9.62 11.70
C LEU A 66 3.68 -8.51 12.54
N ARG A 67 2.86 -7.55 12.98
CA ARG A 67 3.30 -6.43 13.81
C ARG A 67 3.79 -6.87 15.18
N GLU A 68 3.08 -7.78 15.85
CA GLU A 68 3.50 -8.32 17.15
C GLU A 68 4.83 -9.07 17.05
N VAL A 69 4.96 -9.95 16.06
CA VAL A 69 6.20 -10.71 15.84
C VAL A 69 7.35 -9.75 15.54
N SER A 70 7.13 -8.75 14.69
CA SER A 70 8.12 -7.70 14.38
C SER A 70 8.58 -6.96 15.65
N GLN A 71 7.65 -6.60 16.53
CA GLN A 71 7.95 -5.88 17.78
C GLN A 71 8.72 -6.75 18.78
N HIS A 72 8.28 -7.98 19.03
CA HIS A 72 8.92 -8.87 20.01
C HIS A 72 10.27 -9.40 19.55
N THR A 73 10.47 -9.56 18.24
CA THR A 73 11.76 -9.99 17.67
C THR A 73 12.67 -8.82 17.30
N ASN A 74 12.22 -7.57 17.47
CA ASN A 74 12.90 -6.36 17.01
C ASN A 74 13.40 -6.47 15.55
N THR A 75 12.59 -7.07 14.68
CA THR A 75 12.90 -7.32 13.26
C THR A 75 11.94 -6.51 12.40
N LYS A 76 12.44 -5.91 11.31
CA LYS A 76 11.61 -5.13 10.39
C LYS A 76 10.42 -5.94 9.90
N LEU A 77 9.22 -5.36 9.91
CA LEU A 77 7.98 -6.02 9.49
C LEU A 77 8.07 -6.60 8.07
N SER A 78 8.67 -5.88 7.13
CA SER A 78 8.89 -6.38 5.76
C SER A 78 9.78 -7.62 5.72
N SER A 79 10.81 -7.69 6.57
CA SER A 79 11.67 -8.87 6.69
C SER A 79 10.91 -10.06 7.28
N ILE A 80 10.04 -9.85 8.27
CA ILE A 80 9.15 -10.90 8.77
C ILE A 80 8.21 -11.40 7.65
N ALA A 81 7.60 -10.48 6.90
CA ALA A 81 6.72 -10.81 5.78
C ALA A 81 7.43 -11.66 4.72
N GLU A 82 8.64 -11.26 4.29
CA GLU A 82 9.46 -12.03 3.35
C GLU A 82 9.78 -13.44 3.88
N GLN A 83 10.09 -13.56 5.17
CA GLN A 83 10.42 -14.85 5.77
C GLN A 83 9.20 -15.77 5.84
N ILE A 84 8.01 -15.24 6.10
CA ILE A 84 6.76 -16.00 6.06
C ILE A 84 6.44 -16.47 4.65
N ILE A 85 6.62 -15.62 3.63
CA ILE A 85 6.42 -16.00 2.22
C ILE A 85 7.40 -17.12 1.83
N LYS A 86 8.69 -16.98 2.17
CA LYS A 86 9.69 -18.03 1.92
C LYS A 86 9.35 -19.32 2.66
N HIS A 87 8.85 -19.22 3.89
CA HIS A 87 8.44 -20.39 4.67
C HIS A 87 7.27 -21.15 4.00
N ALA A 88 6.28 -20.43 3.48
CA ALA A 88 5.19 -21.04 2.71
C ALA A 88 5.67 -21.71 1.41
N GLN A 89 6.85 -21.32 0.90
CA GLN A 89 7.51 -21.94 -0.25
C GLN A 89 8.45 -23.10 0.14
N GLY A 90 8.47 -23.50 1.42
CA GLY A 90 9.25 -24.64 1.92
C GLY A 90 10.58 -24.27 2.59
N ALA A 91 10.91 -22.99 2.75
CA ALA A 91 12.09 -22.59 3.52
C ALA A 91 11.87 -22.79 5.03
N ALA A 92 12.95 -22.99 5.78
CA ALA A 92 12.89 -22.96 7.24
C ALA A 92 12.63 -21.53 7.73
N LEU A 93 11.76 -21.39 8.74
CA LEU A 93 11.56 -20.13 9.44
C LEU A 93 12.47 -20.11 10.68
N PRO A 94 13.18 -19.00 10.98
CA PRO A 94 14.01 -18.93 12.18
C PRO A 94 13.21 -19.23 13.45
N GLU A 95 13.79 -20.01 14.35
CA GLU A 95 13.10 -20.51 15.55
C GLU A 95 12.50 -19.39 16.41
N THR A 96 13.19 -18.26 16.54
CA THR A 96 12.71 -17.08 17.27
C THR A 96 11.43 -16.51 16.66
N ILE A 97 11.38 -16.40 15.33
CA ILE A 97 10.21 -15.90 14.61
C ILE A 97 9.07 -16.92 14.66
N LEU A 98 9.38 -18.21 14.54
CA LEU A 98 8.39 -19.27 14.64
C LEU A 98 7.74 -19.33 16.03
N ALA A 99 8.54 -19.23 17.10
CA ALA A 99 8.05 -19.21 18.46
C ALA A 99 7.13 -18.02 18.72
N GLU A 100 7.53 -16.81 18.30
CA GLU A 100 6.71 -15.62 18.45
C GLU A 100 5.46 -15.64 17.56
N LEU A 101 5.55 -16.21 16.36
CA LEU A 101 4.38 -16.39 15.48
C LEU A 101 3.35 -17.32 16.13
N HIS A 102 3.78 -18.44 16.69
CA HIS A 102 2.88 -19.33 17.44
C HIS A 102 2.28 -18.62 18.65
N ALA A 103 3.08 -17.89 19.43
CA ALA A 103 2.60 -17.15 20.59
C ALA A 103 1.54 -16.10 20.21
N ALA A 104 1.78 -15.34 19.12
CA ALA A 104 0.84 -14.36 18.60
C ALA A 104 -0.48 -14.97 18.13
N LEU A 105 -0.43 -16.14 17.49
CA LEU A 105 -1.64 -16.85 17.05
C LEU A 105 -2.44 -17.43 18.24
N VAL A 106 -1.76 -17.98 19.25
CA VAL A 106 -2.42 -18.51 20.46
C VAL A 106 -3.13 -17.41 21.24
N ARG A 107 -2.54 -16.20 21.34
CA ARG A 107 -3.19 -15.05 21.99
C ARG A 107 -4.52 -14.62 21.36
N ARG A 108 -4.80 -15.06 20.14
CA ARG A 108 -5.97 -14.66 19.33
C ARG A 108 -7.04 -15.73 19.18
N ARG A 109 -6.84 -16.90 19.81
CA ARG A 109 -7.78 -18.01 19.78
C ARG A 109 -8.62 -18.06 21.06
#